data_AF-A0A212KXN6-F1
#
_entry.id   AF-A0A212KXN6-F1
#
_cell.length_a   1.000
_cell.length_b   1.000
_cell.length_c   1.000
_cell.angle_alpha   90.00
_cell.angle_beta   90.00
_cell.angle_gamma   90.00
#
_symmetry.space_group_name_H-M   'P 1'
#
loop_
_entity.id
_entity.type
_entity.pdbx_description
1 polymer ?
#
loop_
_entity_poly.entity_id
_entity_poly.type
_entity_poly.pdbx_seq_one_letter_code
_entity_poly.pdbx_strand_id
1 'polypeptide(L)'
;MNVRKIREDLGRAKASCARRDPMRALYLTITALKDLGGQPAPTDLRSDFRTTVSELVADPGLKDILPASLAYQPGSEKELLQLLSDSYKKLQDSAEEEDYESTLQRKLNIDRNLREGKKLLSEGRPSEADACFAEVMKYYKDEQAVFAMMATAMLNAGEYVRALGHARNGLKEAPDNLELLQLANECTRLRTLNGN
;
A
#
# COMPACT_ATOMS: atom_id res chain seq x y z
N MET A 1 -4.42 19.59 31.01
CA MET A 1 -5.45 20.03 30.05
C MET A 1 -5.01 21.34 29.40
N ASN A 2 -4.74 21.36 28.09
CA ASN A 2 -4.39 22.58 27.34
C ASN A 2 -5.53 22.96 26.39
N VAL A 3 -6.42 23.85 26.85
CA VAL A 3 -7.66 24.24 26.15
C VAL A 3 -7.37 24.83 24.76
N ARG A 4 -6.29 25.62 24.62
CA ARG A 4 -5.90 26.19 23.32
C ARG A 4 -5.54 25.10 22.32
N LYS A 5 -4.74 24.12 22.73
CA LYS A 5 -4.34 22.99 21.89
C LYS A 5 -5.56 22.16 21.48
N ILE A 6 -6.44 21.84 22.43
CA ILE A 6 -7.68 21.09 22.16
C ILE A 6 -8.53 21.78 21.10
N ARG A 7 -8.72 23.11 21.23
CA ARG A 7 -9.48 23.89 20.25
C ARG A 7 -8.84 23.88 18.86
N GLU A 8 -7.51 23.97 18.81
CA GLU A 8 -6.75 23.89 17.55
C GLU A 8 -6.88 22.52 16.88
N ASP A 9 -6.77 21.44 17.64
CA ASP A 9 -6.93 20.08 17.15
C ASP A 9 -8.35 19.83 16.63
N LEU A 10 -9.39 20.33 17.34
CA LEU A 10 -10.77 20.28 16.87
C LEU A 10 -11.00 21.11 15.59
N GLY A 11 -10.36 22.28 15.49
CA GLY A 11 -10.38 23.09 14.27
C GLY A 11 -9.77 22.37 13.06
N ARG A 12 -8.64 21.69 13.28
CA ARG A 12 -7.98 20.86 12.26
C ARG A 12 -8.80 19.63 11.90
N ALA A 13 -9.46 19.00 12.87
CA ALA A 13 -10.34 17.86 12.64
C ALA A 13 -11.49 18.22 11.67
N LYS A 14 -12.15 19.36 11.91
CA LYS A 14 -13.20 19.89 11.01
C LYS A 14 -12.69 20.15 9.60
N ALA A 15 -11.51 20.76 9.48
CA ALA A 15 -10.87 20.97 8.18
C ALA A 15 -10.54 19.64 7.46
N SER A 16 -10.18 18.60 8.20
CA SER A 16 -9.98 17.24 7.66
C SER A 16 -11.29 16.60 7.17
N CYS A 17 -12.40 16.75 7.91
CA CYS A 17 -13.73 16.33 7.43
C CYS A 17 -14.10 17.03 6.11
N ALA A 18 -13.87 18.34 6.01
CA ALA A 18 -14.12 19.09 4.78
C ALA A 18 -13.27 18.63 3.58
N ARG A 19 -12.08 18.08 3.84
CA ARG A 19 -11.16 17.53 2.84
C ARG A 19 -11.38 16.04 2.56
N ARG A 20 -12.36 15.39 3.21
CA ARG A 20 -12.60 13.94 3.13
C ARG A 20 -11.39 13.11 3.54
N ASP A 21 -10.74 13.52 4.63
CA ASP A 21 -9.66 12.77 5.28
C ASP A 21 -10.15 12.24 6.64
N PRO A 22 -10.96 11.15 6.64
CA PRO A 22 -11.66 10.66 7.83
C PRO A 22 -10.70 10.08 8.88
N MET A 23 -9.59 9.46 8.45
CA MET A 23 -8.54 8.94 9.33
C MET A 23 -7.92 10.07 10.16
N ARG A 24 -7.51 11.15 9.50
CA ARG A 24 -6.92 12.30 10.20
C ARG A 24 -7.92 13.01 11.09
N ALA A 25 -9.17 13.14 10.65
CA ALA A 25 -10.23 13.77 11.43
C ALA A 25 -10.51 12.99 12.74
N LEU A 26 -10.58 11.65 12.67
CA LEU A 26 -10.70 10.78 13.84
C LEU A 26 -9.49 10.91 14.77
N TYR A 27 -8.27 10.83 14.23
CA TYR A 27 -7.05 10.94 15.02
C TYR A 27 -6.98 12.25 15.83
N LEU A 28 -7.28 13.38 15.19
CA LEU A 28 -7.26 14.70 15.83
C LEU A 28 -8.35 14.82 16.91
N THR A 29 -9.53 14.28 16.67
CA THR A 29 -10.64 14.28 17.63
C THR A 29 -10.33 13.38 18.84
N ILE A 30 -9.73 12.21 18.62
CA ILE A 30 -9.24 11.31 19.67
C ILE A 30 -8.15 12.00 20.50
N THR A 31 -7.22 12.71 19.85
CA THR A 31 -6.14 13.44 20.53
C THR A 31 -6.71 14.55 21.42
N ALA A 32 -7.68 15.31 20.90
CA ALA A 32 -8.40 16.33 21.67
C ALA A 32 -9.11 15.73 22.90
N LEU A 33 -9.75 14.56 22.77
CA LEU A 33 -10.41 13.86 23.88
C LEU A 33 -9.41 13.30 24.91
N LYS A 34 -8.25 12.79 24.47
CA LYS A 34 -7.18 12.32 25.35
C LYS A 34 -6.60 13.47 26.20
N ASP A 35 -6.46 14.65 25.61
CA ASP A 35 -5.94 15.85 26.28
C ASP A 35 -6.87 16.40 27.38
N LEU A 36 -8.15 16.00 27.40
CA LEU A 36 -9.07 16.24 28.51
C LEU A 36 -8.74 15.36 29.74
N GLY A 37 -8.01 14.27 29.57
CA GLY A 37 -7.58 13.39 30.67
C GLY A 37 -8.75 12.73 31.41
N GLY A 38 -9.90 12.55 30.75
CA GLY A 38 -11.12 12.00 31.35
C GLY A 38 -11.94 13.00 32.17
N GLN A 39 -11.58 14.29 32.16
CA GLN A 39 -12.40 15.35 32.73
C GLN A 39 -13.49 15.78 31.74
N PRO A 40 -14.68 16.20 32.23
CA PRO A 40 -15.70 16.78 31.37
C PRO A 40 -15.18 18.00 30.63
N ALA A 41 -15.58 18.17 29.37
CA ALA A 41 -15.10 19.32 28.60
C ALA A 41 -15.57 20.64 29.24
N PRO A 42 -14.66 21.64 29.35
CA PRO A 42 -15.01 23.02 29.66
C PRO A 42 -16.15 23.54 28.78
N THR A 43 -17.01 24.39 29.33
CA THR A 43 -18.21 24.90 28.63
C THR A 43 -17.91 25.53 27.27
N ASP A 44 -16.76 26.19 27.15
CA ASP A 44 -16.25 26.84 25.93
C ASP A 44 -15.70 25.87 24.86
N LEU A 45 -15.57 24.58 25.17
CA LEU A 45 -15.16 23.53 24.22
C LEU A 45 -16.31 22.59 23.84
N ARG A 46 -17.40 22.57 24.61
CA ARG A 46 -18.55 21.66 24.37
C ARG A 46 -19.18 21.88 22.99
N SER A 47 -19.26 23.12 22.51
CA SER A 47 -19.76 23.44 21.18
C SER A 47 -18.82 22.94 20.08
N ASP A 48 -17.50 23.08 20.28
CA ASP A 48 -16.49 22.61 19.34
C ASP A 48 -16.56 21.09 19.20
N PHE A 49 -16.59 20.35 20.32
CA PHE A 49 -16.75 18.89 20.31
C PHE A 49 -18.06 18.46 19.64
N ARG A 50 -19.18 19.13 19.94
CA ARG A 50 -20.47 18.81 19.32
C ARG A 50 -20.42 18.98 17.81
N THR A 51 -19.82 20.07 17.35
CA THR A 51 -19.71 20.37 15.91
C THR A 51 -18.81 19.34 15.23
N THR A 52 -17.61 19.08 15.76
CA THR A 52 -16.67 18.11 15.20
C THR A 52 -17.26 16.70 15.16
N VAL A 53 -17.94 16.25 16.21
CA VAL A 53 -18.61 14.92 16.22
C VAL A 53 -19.73 14.86 15.17
N SER A 54 -20.53 15.91 15.04
CA SER A 54 -21.57 15.96 14.00
C SER A 54 -20.98 15.90 12.58
N GLU A 55 -19.84 16.54 12.34
CA GLU A 55 -19.15 16.50 11.05
C GLU A 55 -18.56 15.12 10.77
N LEU A 56 -17.98 14.44 11.78
CA LEU A 56 -17.48 13.07 11.65
C LEU A 56 -18.61 12.09 11.29
N VAL A 57 -19.77 12.20 11.94
CA VAL A 57 -20.93 11.33 11.66
C VAL A 57 -21.51 11.59 10.27
N ALA A 58 -21.41 12.82 9.77
CA ALA A 58 -21.85 13.19 8.43
C ALA A 58 -20.87 12.76 7.32
N ASP A 59 -19.62 12.44 7.66
CA ASP A 59 -18.59 12.06 6.69
C ASP A 59 -18.97 10.74 5.99
N PRO A 60 -19.11 10.72 4.65
CA PRO A 60 -19.40 9.50 3.90
C PRO A 60 -18.43 8.35 4.18
N GLY A 61 -17.14 8.66 4.43
CA GLY A 61 -16.11 7.65 4.69
C GLY A 61 -16.20 7.02 6.09
N LEU A 62 -17.09 7.51 6.95
CA LEU A 62 -17.27 7.00 8.31
C LEU A 62 -18.66 6.39 8.54
N LYS A 63 -19.55 6.40 7.55
CA LYS A 63 -20.94 5.93 7.70
C LYS A 63 -21.07 4.47 8.12
N ASP A 64 -20.17 3.63 7.63
CA ASP A 64 -20.17 2.19 7.95
C ASP A 64 -19.42 1.86 9.24
N ILE A 65 -18.75 2.85 9.84
CA ILE A 65 -17.85 2.69 11.00
C ILE A 65 -18.39 3.39 12.25
N LEU A 66 -19.07 4.53 12.09
CA LEU A 66 -19.66 5.31 13.17
C LEU A 66 -21.19 5.14 13.21
N PRO A 67 -21.79 5.01 14.41
CA PRO A 67 -23.25 5.00 14.54
C PRO A 67 -23.86 6.33 14.08
N ALA A 68 -24.90 6.27 13.25
CA ALA A 68 -25.63 7.47 12.79
C ALA A 68 -26.30 8.26 13.94
N SER A 69 -26.55 7.61 15.08
CA SER A 69 -27.09 8.23 16.29
C SER A 69 -26.03 8.84 17.22
N LEU A 70 -24.74 8.75 16.87
CA LEU A 70 -23.66 9.28 17.68
C LEU A 70 -23.76 10.80 17.81
N ALA A 71 -23.85 11.28 19.05
CA ALA A 71 -23.85 12.70 19.37
C ALA A 71 -23.00 12.96 20.63
N TYR A 72 -22.34 14.12 20.66
CA TYR A 72 -21.58 14.52 21.84
C TYR A 72 -22.51 14.89 23.01
N GLN A 73 -22.30 14.26 24.16
CA GLN A 73 -22.91 14.60 25.44
C GLN A 73 -21.83 14.95 26.47
N PRO A 74 -21.96 16.08 27.20
CA PRO A 74 -21.03 16.39 28.29
C PRO A 74 -21.09 15.30 29.37
N GLY A 75 -19.93 14.81 29.80
CA GLY A 75 -19.82 13.70 30.75
C GLY A 75 -19.62 12.32 30.11
N SER A 76 -19.86 12.18 28.80
CA SER A 76 -19.63 10.93 28.06
C SER A 76 -18.30 10.92 27.29
N GLU A 77 -17.35 11.81 27.63
CA GLU A 77 -16.09 11.97 26.89
C GLU A 77 -15.25 10.69 26.86
N LYS A 78 -15.28 9.91 27.95
CA LYS A 78 -14.56 8.63 28.04
C LYS A 78 -15.16 7.58 27.10
N GLU A 79 -16.48 7.50 27.04
CA GLU A 79 -17.20 6.58 26.15
C GLU A 79 -17.02 6.97 24.69
N LEU A 80 -17.11 8.27 24.39
CA LEU A 80 -16.85 8.80 23.06
C LEU A 80 -15.41 8.53 22.62
N LEU A 81 -14.43 8.74 23.50
CA LEU A 81 -13.03 8.43 23.23
C LEU A 81 -12.83 6.94 22.90
N GLN A 82 -13.46 6.05 23.68
CA GLN A 82 -13.37 4.62 23.44
C GLN A 82 -13.97 4.25 22.08
N LEU A 83 -15.19 4.70 21.80
CA LEU A 83 -15.86 4.45 20.53
C LEU A 83 -15.04 4.96 19.33
N LEU A 84 -14.59 6.21 19.36
CA LEU A 84 -13.81 6.78 18.27
C LEU A 84 -12.46 6.07 18.11
N SER A 85 -11.84 5.63 19.21
CA SER A 85 -10.58 4.86 19.16
C SER A 85 -10.77 3.49 18.53
N ASP A 86 -11.87 2.80 18.84
CA ASP A 86 -12.19 1.50 18.25
C ASP A 86 -12.56 1.63 16.77
N SER A 87 -13.33 2.66 16.40
CA SER A 87 -13.64 3.02 15.02
C SER A 87 -12.38 3.39 14.22
N TYR A 88 -11.43 4.12 14.81
CA TYR A 88 -10.16 4.45 14.19
C TYR A 88 -9.31 3.20 13.91
N LYS A 89 -9.24 2.26 14.86
CA LYS A 89 -8.55 0.97 14.65
C LYS A 89 -9.18 0.18 13.51
N LYS A 90 -10.50 0.04 13.49
CA LYS A 90 -11.20 -0.66 12.40
C LYS A 90 -10.91 -0.04 11.02
N LEU A 91 -10.89 1.28 10.93
CA LEU A 91 -10.57 1.99 9.69
C LEU A 91 -9.10 1.80 9.29
N GLN A 92 -8.19 1.79 10.27
CA GLN A 92 -6.78 1.49 10.04
C GLN A 92 -6.58 0.06 9.54
N ASP A 93 -7.15 -0.93 10.22
CA ASP A 93 -7.03 -2.35 9.87
C ASP A 93 -7.61 -2.62 8.47
N SER A 94 -8.77 -2.04 8.14
CA SER A 94 -9.38 -2.16 6.81
C SER A 94 -8.50 -1.54 5.71
N ALA A 95 -7.86 -0.39 5.98
CA ALA A 95 -6.96 0.24 5.02
C ALA A 95 -5.65 -0.56 4.83
N GLU A 96 -5.13 -1.16 5.90
CA GLU A 96 -3.98 -2.06 5.85
C GLU A 96 -4.32 -3.39 5.13
N GLU A 97 -5.54 -3.92 5.31
CA GLU A 97 -6.04 -5.09 4.59
C GLU A 97 -6.20 -4.82 3.09
N GLU A 98 -6.74 -3.67 2.68
CA GLU A 98 -6.83 -3.28 1.25
C GLU A 98 -5.44 -3.13 0.60
N ASP A 99 -4.45 -2.57 1.32
CA ASP A 99 -3.06 -2.50 0.84
C ASP A 99 -2.41 -3.90 0.77
N TYR A 100 -2.70 -4.77 1.74
CA TYR A 100 -2.25 -6.14 1.74
C TYR A 100 -2.85 -6.95 0.59
N GLU A 101 -4.15 -6.87 0.36
CA GLU A 101 -4.82 -7.56 -0.75
C GLU A 101 -4.29 -7.10 -2.09
N SER A 102 -4.14 -5.79 -2.29
CA SER A 102 -3.58 -5.26 -3.55
C SER A 102 -2.14 -5.72 -3.77
N THR A 103 -1.33 -5.75 -2.71
CA THR A 103 0.04 -6.27 -2.74
C THR A 103 0.07 -7.77 -3.03
N LEU A 104 -0.83 -8.55 -2.41
CA LEU A 104 -0.96 -9.98 -2.63
C LEU A 104 -1.37 -10.28 -4.08
N GLN A 105 -2.38 -9.58 -4.61
CA GLN A 105 -2.83 -9.74 -6.00
C GLN A 105 -1.71 -9.43 -6.99
N ARG A 106 -0.91 -8.38 -6.73
CA ARG A 106 0.26 -8.05 -7.54
C ARG A 106 1.28 -9.19 -7.57
N LYS A 107 1.62 -9.75 -6.41
CA LYS A 107 2.57 -10.88 -6.31
C LYS A 107 2.03 -12.15 -6.98
N LEU A 108 0.76 -12.47 -6.78
CA LEU A 108 0.10 -13.61 -7.45
C LEU A 108 0.12 -13.45 -8.97
N ASN A 109 -0.06 -12.23 -9.47
CA ASN A 109 0.03 -11.94 -10.90
C ASN A 109 1.46 -12.10 -11.45
N ILE A 110 2.48 -11.67 -10.71
CA ILE A 110 3.89 -11.93 -11.05
C ILE A 110 4.14 -13.43 -11.13
N ASP A 111 3.80 -14.18 -10.07
CA ASP A 111 4.05 -15.62 -9.99
C ASP A 111 3.34 -16.40 -11.10
N ARG A 112 2.07 -16.06 -11.37
CA ARG A 112 1.28 -16.67 -12.43
C ARG A 112 1.93 -16.48 -13.79
N ASN A 113 2.30 -15.24 -14.14
CA ASN A 113 2.89 -14.94 -15.44
C ASN A 113 4.31 -15.51 -15.57
N LEU A 114 5.11 -15.51 -14.51
CA LEU A 114 6.42 -16.18 -14.51
C LEU A 114 6.27 -17.69 -14.76
N ARG A 115 5.30 -18.35 -14.10
CA ARG A 115 5.04 -19.78 -14.27
C ARG A 115 4.58 -20.09 -15.70
N GLU A 116 3.66 -19.30 -16.24
CA GLU A 116 3.17 -19.50 -17.61
C GLU A 116 4.27 -19.24 -18.65
N GLY A 117 5.06 -18.17 -18.48
CA GLY A 117 6.19 -17.90 -19.36
C GLY A 117 7.21 -19.04 -19.38
N LYS A 118 7.56 -19.60 -18.20
CA LYS A 118 8.43 -20.78 -18.09
C LYS A 118 7.85 -22.02 -18.79
N LYS A 119 6.54 -22.23 -18.67
CA LYS A 119 5.84 -23.33 -19.35
C LYS A 119 5.89 -23.15 -20.87
N LEU A 120 5.58 -21.96 -21.37
CA LEU A 120 5.65 -21.64 -22.81
C LEU A 120 7.07 -21.83 -23.36
N LEU A 121 8.10 -21.50 -22.58
CA LEU A 121 9.49 -21.78 -22.95
C LEU A 121 9.77 -23.28 -23.06
N SER A 122 9.26 -24.09 -22.13
CA SER A 122 9.39 -25.55 -22.22
C SER A 122 8.66 -26.16 -23.43
N GLU A 123 7.65 -25.46 -23.94
CA GLU A 123 6.91 -25.81 -25.17
C GLU A 123 7.58 -25.26 -26.45
N GLY A 124 8.71 -24.56 -26.34
CA GLY A 124 9.40 -23.96 -27.49
C GLY A 124 8.70 -22.71 -28.05
N ARG A 125 7.94 -21.97 -27.22
CA ARG A 125 7.15 -20.79 -27.60
C ARG A 125 7.72 -19.50 -26.97
N PRO A 126 8.94 -19.09 -27.31
CA PRO A 126 9.63 -18.00 -26.62
C PRO A 126 8.98 -16.63 -26.82
N SER A 127 8.34 -16.38 -27.96
CA SER A 127 7.65 -15.11 -28.22
C SER A 127 6.39 -14.94 -27.36
N GLU A 128 5.73 -16.02 -26.99
CA GLU A 128 4.59 -15.97 -26.07
C GLU A 128 5.05 -15.85 -24.62
N ALA A 129 6.19 -16.47 -24.29
CA ALA A 129 6.84 -16.27 -22.99
C ALA A 129 7.25 -14.79 -22.78
N ASP A 130 7.74 -14.11 -23.82
CA ASP A 130 8.02 -12.66 -23.76
C ASP A 130 6.77 -11.85 -23.40
N ALA A 131 5.60 -12.23 -23.93
CA ALA A 131 4.33 -11.57 -23.58
C ALA A 131 3.99 -11.77 -22.10
N CYS A 132 4.15 -12.99 -21.56
CA CYS A 132 3.99 -13.25 -20.13
C CYS A 132 4.97 -12.42 -19.28
N PHE A 133 6.24 -12.35 -19.69
CA PHE A 133 7.25 -11.57 -18.98
C PHE A 133 7.01 -10.06 -19.08
N ALA A 134 6.42 -9.56 -20.17
CA ALA A 134 5.95 -8.18 -20.25
C ALA A 134 4.80 -7.91 -19.25
N GLU A 135 3.89 -8.86 -19.05
CA GLU A 135 2.85 -8.74 -18.01
C GLU A 135 3.44 -8.72 -16.60
N VAL A 136 4.50 -9.49 -16.31
CA VAL A 136 5.23 -9.41 -15.02
C VAL A 136 5.69 -7.99 -14.75
N MET A 137 6.22 -7.30 -15.77
CA MET A 137 6.73 -5.94 -15.63
C MET A 137 5.62 -4.91 -15.33
N LYS A 138 4.35 -5.16 -15.69
CA LYS A 138 3.24 -4.28 -15.30
C LYS A 138 2.95 -4.30 -13.80
N TYR A 139 3.27 -5.41 -13.14
CA TYR A 139 3.07 -5.62 -11.71
C TYR A 139 4.37 -5.42 -10.89
N TYR A 140 5.46 -5.03 -11.54
CA TYR A 140 6.74 -4.84 -10.87
C TYR A 140 6.70 -3.71 -9.84
N LYS A 141 7.20 -3.99 -8.62
CA LYS A 141 7.48 -2.99 -7.59
C LYS A 141 8.66 -3.47 -6.75
N ASP A 142 9.86 -3.06 -7.12
CA ASP A 142 11.14 -3.34 -6.44
C ASP A 142 11.48 -4.84 -6.26
N GLU A 143 10.76 -5.73 -6.96
CA GLU A 143 10.95 -7.19 -6.94
C GLU A 143 12.12 -7.57 -7.88
N GLN A 144 13.34 -7.09 -7.60
CA GLN A 144 14.50 -7.20 -8.51
C GLN A 144 14.82 -8.65 -8.94
N ALA A 145 14.49 -9.64 -8.11
CA ALA A 145 14.68 -11.05 -8.41
C ALA A 145 13.99 -11.50 -9.72
N VAL A 146 12.90 -10.84 -10.14
CA VAL A 146 12.18 -11.22 -11.36
C VAL A 146 13.07 -11.17 -12.61
N PHE A 147 14.03 -10.23 -12.67
CA PHE A 147 14.94 -10.12 -13.81
C PHE A 147 15.83 -11.35 -13.94
N ALA A 148 16.40 -11.84 -12.83
CA ALA A 148 17.22 -13.06 -12.82
C ALA A 148 16.37 -14.29 -13.17
N MET A 149 15.15 -14.37 -12.64
CA MET A 149 14.23 -15.48 -12.96
C MET A 149 13.87 -15.55 -14.44
N MET A 150 13.57 -14.41 -15.08
CA MET A 150 13.26 -14.35 -16.52
C MET A 150 14.49 -14.64 -17.37
N ALA A 151 15.65 -14.05 -17.03
CA ALA A 151 16.90 -14.28 -17.72
C ALA A 151 17.32 -15.76 -17.67
N THR A 152 17.29 -16.39 -16.49
CA THR A 152 17.58 -17.81 -16.32
C THR A 152 16.60 -18.69 -17.08
N ALA A 153 15.30 -18.37 -17.07
CA ALA A 153 14.31 -19.14 -17.82
C ALA A 153 14.59 -19.10 -19.34
N MET A 154 14.86 -17.92 -19.89
CA MET A 154 15.22 -17.75 -21.30
C MET A 154 16.52 -18.46 -21.66
N LEU A 155 17.52 -18.36 -20.78
CA LEU A 155 18.82 -19.00 -20.98
C LEU A 155 18.68 -20.53 -21.05
N ASN A 156 17.92 -21.12 -20.13
CA ASN A 156 17.64 -22.55 -20.10
C ASN A 156 16.85 -23.03 -21.34
N ALA A 157 16.06 -22.14 -21.96
CA ALA A 157 15.36 -22.41 -23.20
C ALA A 157 16.24 -22.23 -24.46
N GLY A 158 17.51 -21.87 -24.29
CA GLY A 158 18.43 -21.58 -25.40
C GLY A 158 18.28 -20.19 -26.01
N GLU A 159 17.40 -19.34 -25.47
CA GLU A 159 17.13 -17.98 -25.95
C GLU A 159 18.11 -16.96 -25.35
N TYR A 160 19.41 -17.20 -25.51
CA TYR A 160 20.47 -16.41 -24.85
C TYR A 160 20.48 -14.92 -25.22
N VAL A 161 19.97 -14.53 -26.40
CA VAL A 161 19.82 -13.11 -26.77
C VAL A 161 18.71 -12.43 -25.97
N ARG A 162 17.56 -13.09 -25.78
CA ARG A 162 16.45 -12.58 -24.96
C ARG A 162 16.85 -12.56 -23.48
N ALA A 163 17.50 -13.63 -23.02
CA ALA A 163 18.05 -13.73 -21.67
C ALA A 163 18.97 -12.55 -21.32
N LEU A 164 19.89 -12.20 -22.23
CA LEU A 164 20.78 -11.05 -22.07
C LEU A 164 20.02 -9.74 -21.90
N GLY A 165 18.88 -9.57 -22.59
CA GLY A 165 18.01 -8.40 -22.46
C GLY A 165 17.46 -8.26 -21.03
N HIS A 166 16.92 -9.34 -20.47
CA HIS A 166 16.42 -9.35 -19.09
C HIS A 166 17.53 -9.12 -18.06
N ALA A 167 18.69 -9.76 -18.22
CA ALA A 167 19.83 -9.57 -17.32
C ALA A 167 20.31 -8.12 -17.31
N ARG A 168 20.45 -7.50 -18.49
CA ARG A 168 20.84 -6.08 -18.61
C ARG A 168 19.83 -5.12 -18.03
N ASN A 169 18.53 -5.41 -18.19
CA ASN A 169 17.49 -4.57 -17.57
C ASN A 169 17.55 -4.65 -16.05
N GLY A 170 17.76 -5.84 -15.48
CA GLY A 170 17.98 -5.96 -14.03
C GLY A 170 19.24 -5.24 -13.54
N LEU A 171 20.34 -5.27 -14.31
CA LEU A 171 21.57 -4.54 -13.96
C LEU A 171 21.44 -3.02 -14.01
N LYS A 172 20.46 -2.47 -14.75
CA LYS A 172 20.16 -1.03 -14.68
C LYS A 172 19.59 -0.64 -13.32
N GLU A 173 18.80 -1.53 -12.72
CA GLU A 173 18.17 -1.33 -11.41
C GLU A 173 19.12 -1.72 -10.25
N ALA A 174 19.95 -2.74 -10.45
CA ALA A 174 20.90 -3.24 -9.46
C ALA A 174 22.27 -3.54 -10.13
N PRO A 175 23.11 -2.51 -10.33
CA PRO A 175 24.39 -2.65 -11.04
C PRO A 175 25.36 -3.66 -10.43
N ASP A 176 25.31 -3.81 -9.10
CA ASP A 176 26.23 -4.67 -8.33
C ASP A 176 25.67 -6.09 -8.11
N ASN A 177 24.55 -6.44 -8.75
CA ASN A 177 23.95 -7.77 -8.61
C ASN A 177 24.81 -8.83 -9.32
N LEU A 178 25.51 -9.63 -8.53
CA LEU A 178 26.45 -10.65 -9.00
C LEU A 178 25.78 -11.72 -9.88
N GLU A 179 24.55 -12.14 -9.57
CA GLU A 179 23.84 -13.15 -10.35
C GLU A 179 23.52 -12.64 -11.75
N LEU A 180 23.00 -11.41 -11.85
CA LEU A 180 22.69 -10.78 -13.13
C LEU A 180 23.96 -10.53 -13.98
N LEU A 181 25.08 -10.16 -13.34
CA LEU A 181 26.38 -10.05 -14.01
C LEU A 181 26.83 -11.39 -14.59
N GLN A 182 26.74 -12.48 -13.81
CA GLN A 182 27.08 -13.83 -14.26
C GLN A 182 26.21 -14.26 -15.44
N LEU A 183 24.89 -14.05 -15.35
CA LEU A 183 23.95 -14.37 -16.42
C LEU A 183 24.26 -13.58 -17.71
N ALA A 184 24.56 -12.29 -17.60
CA ALA A 184 24.89 -11.45 -18.75
C ALA A 184 26.21 -11.89 -19.44
N ASN A 185 27.21 -12.27 -18.65
CA ASN A 185 28.48 -12.78 -19.17
C ASN A 185 28.29 -14.10 -19.90
N GLU A 186 27.52 -15.03 -19.32
CA GLU A 186 27.23 -16.32 -19.93
C GLU A 186 26.45 -16.18 -21.24
N CYS A 187 25.42 -15.33 -21.26
CA CYS A 187 24.67 -15.05 -22.49
C CYS A 187 25.56 -14.45 -23.58
N THR A 188 26.51 -13.58 -23.21
CA THR A 188 27.46 -12.97 -24.14
C THR A 188 28.40 -14.02 -24.73
N ARG A 189 28.92 -14.94 -23.89
CA ARG A 189 29.75 -16.07 -24.31
C ARG A 189 29.01 -16.95 -25.33
N LEU A 190 27.78 -17.36 -25.03
CA LEU A 190 26.97 -18.19 -25.94
C LEU A 190 26.66 -17.47 -27.25
N ARG A 191 26.40 -16.16 -27.22
CA ARG A 191 26.19 -15.36 -28.43
C ARG A 191 27.43 -15.34 -29.34
N THR A 192 28.63 -15.27 -28.77
CA THR A 192 29.87 -15.31 -29.56
C THR A 192 30.15 -16.69 -30.16
N LEU A 193 29.79 -17.77 -29.44
CA LEU A 193 30.00 -19.14 -29.90
C LEU A 193 29.04 -19.53 -31.04
N ASN A 194 27.80 -19.06 -30.98
CA ASN A 194 26.74 -19.38 -31.95
C ASN A 194 26.59 -18.32 -33.06
N GLY A 195 27.43 -17.29 -33.05
CA GLY A 195 27.42 -16.17 -34.01
C GLY A 195 28.47 -16.27 -35.12
N ASN A 196 29.19 -17.40 -35.21
CA ASN A 196 30.09 -17.79 -36.31
C ASN A 196 29.47 -18.94 -37.11
#